data_AF-A0A177V9A1-F1
#
_entry.id   AF-A0A177V9A1-F1
#
_cell.length_a   1.000
_cell.length_b   1.000
_cell.length_c   1.000
_cell.angle_alpha   90.00
_cell.angle_beta   90.00
_cell.angle_gamma   90.00
#
_symmetry.space_group_name_H-M   'P 1'
#
loop_
_entity.id
_entity.type
_entity.pdbx_description
1 polymer ?
#
loop_
_entity_poly.entity_id
_entity_poly.type
_entity_poly.pdbx_seq_one_letter_code
_entity_poly.pdbx_strand_id
1 'polypeptide(L)'
;MSSSSKVTKESVLKQFRTITNATSTDAQRILKAHSYRLTAALDAFYDDAGAVQNASKAGSGSGSASKKAEKESRDRLNALFDEYKDEDGENITIEGAMELCSDLGISPEDPAILPLSFYLRSPSLGTFTREEYVEGWRSLGSGLDTKEKQKEYVAKTLSKELRQDAPVRGPLATQGKGGLYRRVYEFTYTFARPEGQKSLPLDSAVAFWDLIIPCAPVFEGNHDMSGTPGEFSQRQLDLWKEYLSETMKGRAISKDTWSLFLDFITQINEDFSNHDLDGAWPSVIDDFVTWAQKRSAANDEMES
;
A
#
# COMPACT_ATOMS: atom_id res chain seq x y z
N MET A 1 -38.70 -31.84 37.41
CA MET A 1 -37.39 -32.45 37.10
C MET A 1 -36.48 -31.35 36.56
N SER A 2 -35.72 -30.68 37.42
CA SER A 2 -34.79 -29.62 37.02
C SER A 2 -33.35 -30.14 37.13
N SER A 3 -32.73 -30.31 35.97
CA SER A 3 -31.33 -30.67 35.81
C SER A 3 -30.46 -29.47 36.21
N SER A 4 -29.88 -29.49 37.42
CA SER A 4 -28.86 -28.51 37.82
C SER A 4 -27.49 -29.10 37.52
N SER A 5 -26.93 -28.66 36.40
CA SER A 5 -25.65 -29.06 35.85
C SER A 5 -24.52 -28.83 36.86
N LYS A 6 -23.76 -29.88 37.19
CA LYS A 6 -22.50 -29.76 37.92
C LYS A 6 -21.51 -28.96 37.07
N VAL A 7 -21.46 -27.64 37.26
CA VAL A 7 -20.41 -26.81 36.66
C VAL A 7 -19.09 -27.26 37.27
N THR A 8 -18.22 -27.84 36.45
CA THR A 8 -16.91 -28.31 36.89
C THR A 8 -16.00 -27.12 37.20
N LYS A 9 -15.14 -27.24 38.21
CA LYS A 9 -14.18 -26.20 38.61
C LYS A 9 -13.31 -25.70 37.43
N GLU A 10 -13.01 -26.60 36.50
CA GLU A 10 -12.28 -26.29 35.25
C GLU A 10 -13.06 -25.37 34.32
N SER A 11 -14.38 -25.57 34.19
CA SER A 11 -15.25 -24.70 33.39
C SER A 11 -15.30 -23.28 33.96
N VAL A 12 -15.43 -23.15 35.28
CA VAL A 12 -15.43 -21.84 35.95
C VAL A 12 -14.09 -21.14 35.77
N LEU A 13 -12.99 -21.88 35.89
CA LEU A 13 -11.64 -21.33 35.70
C LEU A 13 -11.42 -20.82 34.28
N LYS A 14 -11.90 -21.55 33.27
CA LYS A 14 -11.84 -21.12 31.88
C LYS A 14 -12.64 -19.85 31.64
N GLN A 15 -13.91 -19.82 32.09
CA GLN A 15 -14.78 -18.64 31.96
C GLN A 15 -14.21 -17.41 32.66
N PHE A 16 -13.72 -17.57 33.88
CA PHE A 16 -13.13 -16.49 34.66
C PHE A 16 -11.93 -15.85 33.94
N ARG A 17 -11.03 -16.69 33.38
CA ARG A 17 -9.85 -16.21 32.64
C ARG A 17 -10.22 -15.57 31.31
N THR A 18 -11.25 -16.07 30.62
CA THR A 18 -11.77 -15.43 29.40
C THR A 18 -12.27 -14.01 29.68
N ILE A 19 -12.92 -13.78 30.83
CA ILE A 19 -13.50 -12.48 31.18
C ILE A 19 -12.43 -11.50 31.70
N THR A 20 -11.50 -11.97 32.52
CA THR A 20 -10.57 -11.10 33.26
C THR A 20 -9.18 -11.01 32.66
N ASN A 21 -8.84 -11.91 31.74
CA ASN A 21 -7.48 -12.12 31.24
C ASN A 21 -6.45 -12.41 32.36
N ALA A 22 -6.92 -12.89 33.52
CA ALA A 22 -6.07 -13.18 34.66
C ALA A 22 -5.06 -14.30 34.35
N THR A 23 -3.88 -14.19 34.97
CA THR A 23 -2.87 -15.26 34.95
C THR A 23 -3.45 -16.56 35.53
N SER A 24 -2.91 -17.72 35.13
CA SER A 24 -3.41 -19.00 35.65
C SER A 24 -3.30 -19.10 37.18
N THR A 25 -2.25 -18.50 37.74
CA THR A 25 -1.98 -18.41 39.18
C THR A 25 -2.97 -17.49 39.91
N ASP A 26 -3.23 -16.29 39.38
CA ASP A 26 -4.20 -15.37 39.99
C ASP A 26 -5.63 -15.90 39.89
N ALA A 27 -6.00 -16.47 38.75
CA ALA A 27 -7.31 -17.10 38.56
C ALA A 27 -7.56 -18.23 39.56
N GLN A 28 -6.58 -19.12 39.78
CA GLN A 28 -6.70 -20.19 40.77
C GLN A 28 -6.79 -19.67 42.20
N ARG A 29 -5.96 -18.67 42.56
CA ARG A 29 -5.96 -18.05 43.89
C ARG A 29 -7.32 -17.42 44.21
N ILE A 30 -7.82 -16.57 43.32
CA ILE A 30 -9.05 -15.81 43.51
C ILE A 30 -10.27 -16.75 43.50
N LEU A 31 -10.37 -17.67 42.53
CA LEU A 31 -11.48 -18.63 42.50
C LEU A 31 -11.49 -19.54 43.74
N LYS A 32 -10.33 -19.96 44.24
CA LYS A 32 -10.24 -20.79 45.44
C LYS A 32 -10.69 -20.03 46.69
N ALA A 33 -10.31 -18.76 46.83
CA ALA A 33 -10.74 -17.90 47.94
C ALA A 33 -12.26 -17.68 47.95
N HIS A 34 -12.89 -17.59 46.78
CA HIS A 34 -14.32 -17.34 46.61
C HIS A 34 -15.14 -18.61 46.34
N SER A 35 -14.64 -19.78 46.74
CA SER A 35 -15.35 -21.08 46.61
C SER A 35 -15.87 -21.37 45.19
N TYR A 36 -15.13 -20.95 44.16
CA TYR A 36 -15.46 -21.09 42.74
C TYR A 36 -16.80 -20.45 42.34
N ARG A 37 -17.26 -19.43 43.09
CA ARG A 37 -18.41 -18.60 42.70
C ARG A 37 -17.92 -17.52 41.73
N LEU A 38 -18.28 -17.66 40.45
CA LEU A 38 -17.77 -16.82 39.36
C LEU A 38 -17.98 -15.33 39.62
N THR A 39 -19.19 -14.89 39.94
CA THR A 39 -19.52 -13.47 40.15
C THR A 39 -18.71 -12.85 41.28
N ALA A 40 -18.67 -13.51 42.46
CA ALA A 40 -17.92 -13.01 43.61
C ALA A 40 -16.40 -12.96 43.36
N ALA A 41 -15.88 -13.88 42.55
CA ALA A 41 -14.48 -13.87 42.15
C ALA A 41 -14.17 -12.75 41.15
N LEU A 42 -15.11 -12.39 40.26
CA LEU A 42 -14.94 -11.31 39.29
C LEU A 42 -14.85 -9.96 39.99
N ASP A 43 -15.76 -9.70 40.95
CA ASP A 43 -15.73 -8.49 41.76
C ASP A 43 -14.40 -8.38 42.52
N ALA A 44 -13.99 -9.47 43.18
CA ALA A 44 -12.72 -9.53 43.91
C ALA A 44 -11.48 -9.36 43.00
N PHE A 45 -11.56 -9.73 41.72
CA PHE A 45 -10.47 -9.52 40.77
C PHE A 45 -10.28 -8.04 40.45
N TYR A 46 -11.35 -7.30 40.21
CA TYR A 46 -11.26 -5.88 39.90
C TYR A 46 -10.84 -5.02 41.09
N ASP A 47 -11.08 -5.52 42.32
CA ASP A 47 -10.59 -4.91 43.55
C ASP A 47 -9.10 -5.27 43.86
N ASP A 48 -8.53 -6.28 43.21
CA ASP A 48 -7.12 -6.69 43.36
C ASP A 48 -6.25 -6.01 42.30
N ALA A 49 -5.74 -4.82 42.63
CA ALA A 49 -4.88 -4.02 41.75
C ALA A 49 -3.66 -4.79 41.21
N GLY A 50 -3.11 -5.75 41.99
CA GLY A 50 -2.02 -6.61 41.56
C GLY A 50 -2.45 -7.62 40.49
N ALA A 51 -3.61 -8.25 40.68
CA ALA A 51 -4.19 -9.16 39.70
C ALA A 51 -4.58 -8.45 38.39
N VAL A 52 -5.16 -7.25 38.47
CA VAL A 52 -5.49 -6.42 37.30
C VAL A 52 -4.23 -6.00 36.55
N GLN A 53 -3.17 -5.60 37.26
CA GLN A 53 -1.88 -5.26 36.64
C GLN A 53 -1.19 -6.49 36.01
N ASN A 54 -1.30 -7.66 36.63
CA ASN A 54 -0.77 -8.90 36.07
C ASN A 54 -1.58 -9.35 34.84
N ALA A 55 -2.89 -9.14 34.84
CA ALA A 55 -3.76 -9.44 33.71
C ALA A 55 -3.54 -8.49 32.54
N SER A 56 -3.28 -7.21 32.78
CA SER A 56 -2.90 -6.27 31.71
C SER A 56 -1.54 -6.62 31.10
N LYS A 57 -0.58 -7.05 31.93
CA LYS A 57 0.71 -7.61 31.46
C LYS A 57 0.55 -8.95 30.73
N ALA A 58 -0.38 -9.80 31.15
CA ALA A 58 -0.70 -11.07 30.51
C ALA A 58 -1.48 -10.91 29.20
N GLY A 59 -2.32 -9.87 29.09
CA GLY A 59 -2.97 -9.45 27.85
C GLY A 59 -2.03 -8.78 26.85
N SER A 60 -0.94 -8.20 27.36
CA SER A 60 0.25 -7.83 26.58
C SER A 60 1.15 -9.05 26.27
N GLY A 61 0.76 -10.24 26.73
CA GLY A 61 1.53 -11.49 26.73
C GLY A 61 1.17 -12.46 25.61
N SER A 62 0.70 -11.97 24.47
CA SER A 62 0.92 -12.67 23.20
C SER A 62 2.35 -12.37 22.76
N GLY A 63 3.39 -13.17 22.93
CA GLY A 63 3.64 -14.50 23.46
C GLY A 63 5.12 -14.78 23.15
N SER A 64 5.88 -15.47 23.99
CA SER A 64 7.29 -15.80 23.69
C SER A 64 7.46 -16.42 22.28
N ALA A 65 6.47 -17.20 21.84
CA ALA A 65 6.40 -17.78 20.51
C ALA A 65 6.09 -16.76 19.38
N SER A 66 5.25 -15.74 19.61
CA SER A 66 4.97 -14.71 18.60
C SER A 66 6.16 -13.76 18.40
N LYS A 67 6.82 -13.36 19.49
CA LYS A 67 8.06 -12.58 19.42
C LYS A 67 9.19 -13.34 18.75
N LYS A 68 9.28 -14.66 19.00
CA LYS A 68 10.24 -15.53 18.32
C LYS A 68 9.93 -15.63 16.82
N ALA A 69 8.67 -15.85 16.44
CA ALA A 69 8.26 -15.94 15.04
C ALA A 69 8.48 -14.61 14.29
N GLU A 70 8.18 -13.47 14.91
CA GLU A 70 8.46 -12.14 14.35
C GLU A 70 9.96 -11.92 14.15
N LYS A 71 10.79 -12.30 15.14
CA LYS A 71 12.24 -12.23 15.02
C LYS A 71 12.75 -13.10 13.88
N GLU A 72 12.31 -14.36 13.81
CA GLU A 72 12.70 -15.30 12.75
C GLU A 72 12.28 -14.80 11.36
N SER A 73 11.09 -14.21 11.24
CA SER A 73 10.62 -13.61 9.99
C SER A 73 11.49 -12.42 9.57
N ARG A 74 11.83 -11.56 10.53
CA ARG A 74 12.74 -10.43 10.30
C ARG A 74 14.14 -10.91 9.90
N ASP A 75 14.64 -11.96 10.54
CA ASP A 75 15.97 -12.52 10.23
C ASP A 75 15.98 -13.15 8.81
N ARG A 76 14.90 -13.81 8.38
CA ARG A 76 14.74 -14.30 6.99
C ARG A 76 14.68 -13.17 5.97
N LEU A 77 13.94 -12.10 6.26
CA LEU A 77 13.89 -10.92 5.39
C LEU A 77 15.25 -10.23 5.26
N ASN A 78 16.04 -10.18 6.34
CA ASN A 78 17.41 -9.68 6.27
C ASN A 78 18.30 -10.55 5.39
N ALA A 79 18.19 -11.88 5.50
CA ALA A 79 18.94 -12.79 4.63
C ALA A 79 18.56 -12.61 3.15
N LEU A 80 17.26 -12.47 2.84
CA LEU A 80 16.82 -12.16 1.48
C LEU A 80 17.37 -10.81 0.98
N PHE A 81 17.42 -9.80 1.84
CA PHE A 81 18.02 -8.52 1.49
C PHE A 81 19.51 -8.66 1.18
N ASP A 82 20.23 -9.49 1.94
CA ASP A 82 21.66 -9.75 1.72
C ASP A 82 21.95 -10.42 0.37
N GLU A 83 20.99 -11.16 -0.19
CA GLU A 83 21.10 -11.75 -1.53
C GLU A 83 21.06 -10.72 -2.66
N TYR A 84 20.36 -9.58 -2.47
CA TYR A 84 20.20 -8.54 -3.49
C TYR A 84 21.04 -7.28 -3.21
N LYS A 85 21.61 -7.17 -2.01
CA LYS A 85 22.42 -6.02 -1.61
C LYS A 85 23.65 -5.92 -2.53
N ASP A 86 24.04 -4.70 -2.85
CA ASP A 86 25.29 -4.41 -3.54
C ASP A 86 26.51 -4.95 -2.75
N GLU A 87 27.45 -5.63 -3.43
CA GLU A 87 28.62 -6.24 -2.79
C GLU A 87 29.48 -5.20 -2.05
N ASP A 88 29.56 -3.98 -2.60
CA ASP A 88 30.37 -2.87 -2.08
C ASP A 88 29.54 -1.86 -1.26
N GLY A 89 28.22 -2.03 -1.17
CA GLY A 89 27.28 -1.08 -0.58
C GLY A 89 26.48 -1.60 0.61
N GLU A 90 25.64 -0.74 1.21
CA GLU A 90 24.69 -1.14 2.27
C GLU A 90 23.26 -1.36 1.76
N ASN A 91 23.00 -0.94 0.52
CA ASN A 91 21.68 -0.91 -0.10
C ASN A 91 21.60 -1.89 -1.26
N ILE A 92 20.37 -2.26 -1.62
CA ILE A 92 20.09 -2.82 -2.94
C ILE A 92 20.21 -1.66 -3.94
N THR A 93 20.97 -1.88 -5.00
CA THR A 93 21.15 -0.98 -6.16
C THR A 93 20.38 -1.51 -7.37
N ILE A 94 20.51 -0.86 -8.53
CA ILE A 94 19.73 -1.19 -9.73
C ILE A 94 19.90 -2.68 -10.10
N GLU A 95 21.12 -3.20 -10.02
CA GLU A 95 21.48 -4.58 -10.31
C GLU A 95 20.70 -5.54 -9.41
N GLY A 96 20.76 -5.34 -8.09
CA GLY A 96 20.01 -6.15 -7.13
C GLY A 96 18.49 -5.98 -7.23
N ALA A 97 18.01 -4.78 -7.59
CA ALA A 97 16.60 -4.54 -7.83
C ALA A 97 16.08 -5.30 -9.07
N MET A 98 16.91 -5.45 -10.10
CA MET A 98 16.58 -6.27 -11.27
C MET A 98 16.49 -7.77 -10.90
N GLU A 99 17.40 -8.26 -10.06
CA GLU A 99 17.35 -9.63 -9.54
C GLU A 99 16.10 -9.86 -8.67
N LEU A 100 15.79 -8.91 -7.78
CA LEU A 100 14.54 -8.92 -7.01
C LEU A 100 13.32 -9.00 -7.93
N CYS A 101 13.25 -8.20 -8.99
CA CYS A 101 12.14 -8.26 -9.96
C CYS A 101 12.03 -9.64 -10.62
N SER A 102 13.16 -10.21 -11.04
CA SER A 102 13.23 -11.56 -11.62
C SER A 102 12.67 -12.62 -10.66
N ASP A 103 13.08 -12.58 -9.38
CA ASP A 103 12.62 -13.52 -8.36
C ASP A 103 11.14 -13.31 -7.99
N LEU A 104 10.63 -12.08 -8.08
CA LEU A 104 9.21 -11.76 -7.99
C LEU A 104 8.42 -12.17 -9.25
N GLY A 105 9.10 -12.53 -10.34
CA GLY A 105 8.48 -12.91 -11.61
C GLY A 105 7.84 -11.74 -12.36
N ILE A 106 8.36 -10.53 -12.16
CA ILE A 106 7.92 -9.31 -12.86
C ILE A 106 9.09 -8.70 -13.63
N SER A 107 8.80 -7.93 -14.68
CA SER A 107 9.83 -7.12 -15.34
C SER A 107 10.06 -5.81 -14.56
N PRO A 108 11.22 -5.14 -14.71
CA PRO A 108 11.45 -3.81 -14.13
C PRO A 108 10.45 -2.75 -14.63
N GLU A 109 9.81 -2.99 -15.77
CA GLU A 109 8.76 -2.17 -16.38
C GLU A 109 7.35 -2.66 -16.04
N ASP A 110 7.21 -3.62 -15.11
CA ASP A 110 5.89 -4.04 -14.63
C ASP A 110 5.36 -3.03 -13.60
N PRO A 111 4.12 -2.51 -13.73
CA PRO A 111 3.60 -1.51 -12.82
C PRO A 111 3.49 -2.01 -11.37
N ALA A 112 3.52 -3.31 -11.12
CA ALA A 112 3.53 -3.89 -9.78
C ALA A 112 4.79 -3.51 -8.96
N ILE A 113 5.88 -3.07 -9.61
CA ILE A 113 7.07 -2.58 -8.91
C ILE A 113 6.81 -1.26 -8.17
N LEU A 114 5.88 -0.43 -8.65
CA LEU A 114 5.56 0.87 -8.07
C LEU A 114 4.89 0.77 -6.68
N PRO A 115 3.77 0.01 -6.49
CA PRO A 115 3.21 -0.17 -5.16
C PRO A 115 4.16 -0.90 -4.23
N LEU A 116 4.99 -1.82 -4.74
CA LEU A 116 6.01 -2.46 -3.91
C LEU A 116 7.03 -1.43 -3.42
N SER A 117 7.58 -0.61 -4.32
CA SER A 117 8.53 0.45 -3.98
C SER A 117 7.94 1.48 -3.01
N PHE A 118 6.64 1.77 -3.13
CA PHE A 118 5.90 2.60 -2.19
C PHE A 118 5.87 2.00 -0.78
N TYR A 119 5.48 0.73 -0.64
CA TYR A 119 5.42 0.06 0.68
C TYR A 119 6.80 -0.15 1.30
N LEU A 120 7.81 -0.40 0.47
CA LEU A 120 9.21 -0.53 0.87
C LEU A 120 9.90 0.84 0.97
N ARG A 121 9.15 1.95 0.89
CA ARG A 121 9.63 3.34 1.02
C ARG A 121 10.95 3.61 0.28
N SER A 122 11.04 3.07 -0.93
CA SER A 122 12.22 3.20 -1.78
C SER A 122 12.52 4.68 -2.06
N PRO A 123 13.76 5.15 -1.83
CA PRO A 123 14.11 6.56 -2.00
C PRO A 123 14.18 7.00 -3.48
N SER A 124 14.52 6.08 -4.37
CA SER A 124 14.74 6.32 -5.80
C SER A 124 14.70 5.01 -6.57
N LEU A 125 14.53 5.11 -7.90
CA LEU A 125 14.50 3.95 -8.79
C LEU A 125 15.68 2.99 -8.55
N GLY A 126 15.36 1.71 -8.32
CA GLY A 126 16.33 0.65 -8.12
C GLY A 126 17.05 0.69 -6.78
N THR A 127 16.70 1.58 -5.85
CA THR A 127 17.36 1.66 -4.55
C THR A 127 16.46 1.18 -3.42
N PHE A 128 16.95 0.28 -2.56
CA PHE A 128 16.22 -0.11 -1.35
C PHE A 128 17.15 -0.16 -0.14
N THR A 129 16.71 0.45 0.96
CA THR A 129 17.43 0.36 2.24
C THR A 129 16.92 -0.83 3.04
N ARG A 130 17.77 -1.38 3.90
CA ARG A 130 17.48 -2.61 4.66
C ARG A 130 16.28 -2.47 5.56
N GLU A 131 16.25 -1.41 6.36
CA GLU A 131 15.18 -1.16 7.33
C GLU A 131 13.83 -1.08 6.63
N GLU A 132 13.80 -0.40 5.49
CA GLU A 132 12.58 -0.14 4.73
C GLU A 132 12.11 -1.35 3.94
N TYR A 133 13.04 -2.13 3.38
CA TYR A 133 12.74 -3.43 2.79
C TYR A 133 12.08 -4.38 3.80
N VAL A 134 12.70 -4.54 4.96
CA VAL A 134 12.24 -5.47 6.00
C VAL A 134 10.88 -5.03 6.55
N GLU A 135 10.72 -3.75 6.90
CA GLU A 135 9.47 -3.27 7.47
C GLU A 135 8.34 -3.20 6.43
N GLY A 136 8.67 -2.86 5.18
CA GLY A 136 7.73 -2.85 4.06
C GLY A 136 7.07 -4.22 3.87
N TRP A 137 7.87 -5.28 3.73
CA TRP A 137 7.34 -6.65 3.58
C TRP A 137 6.50 -7.10 4.79
N ARG A 138 6.92 -6.75 6.00
CA ARG A 138 6.16 -7.07 7.23
C ARG A 138 4.83 -6.33 7.29
N SER A 139 4.76 -5.10 6.77
CA SER A 139 3.53 -4.30 6.74
C SER A 139 2.51 -4.81 5.71
N LEU A 140 2.98 -5.47 4.64
CA LEU A 140 2.15 -6.04 3.58
C LEU A 140 1.41 -7.30 4.03
N GLY A 141 2.04 -8.13 4.86
CA GLY A 141 1.41 -9.34 5.39
C GLY A 141 2.33 -10.19 6.26
N SER A 142 1.73 -10.98 7.15
CA SER A 142 2.48 -11.93 7.97
C SER A 142 3.04 -13.07 7.11
N GLY A 143 4.34 -13.34 7.25
CA GLY A 143 4.99 -14.48 6.59
C GLY A 143 5.35 -14.27 5.12
N LEU A 144 5.37 -13.03 4.61
CA LEU A 144 5.93 -12.68 3.29
C LEU A 144 7.48 -12.62 3.32
N ASP A 145 8.10 -13.65 3.86
CA ASP A 145 9.52 -13.73 4.21
C ASP A 145 10.28 -14.81 3.43
N THR A 146 9.76 -15.18 2.26
CA THR A 146 10.34 -16.12 1.30
C THR A 146 10.02 -15.65 -0.11
N LYS A 147 10.92 -15.86 -1.08
CA LYS A 147 10.77 -15.40 -2.48
C LYS A 147 9.45 -15.87 -3.10
N GLU A 148 9.08 -17.14 -2.90
CA GLU A 148 7.87 -17.74 -3.48
C GLU A 148 6.58 -17.03 -3.03
N LYS A 149 6.49 -16.71 -1.73
CA LYS A 149 5.35 -16.00 -1.16
C LYS A 149 5.31 -14.54 -1.58
N GLN A 150 6.48 -13.90 -1.68
CA GLN A 150 6.56 -12.51 -2.16
C GLN A 150 6.11 -12.42 -3.62
N LYS A 151 6.60 -13.32 -4.49
CA LYS A 151 6.17 -13.49 -5.87
C LYS A 151 4.65 -13.71 -5.99
N GLU A 152 4.12 -14.67 -5.22
CA GLU A 152 2.69 -14.95 -5.24
C GLU A 152 1.86 -13.74 -4.80
N TYR A 153 2.29 -13.03 -3.76
CA TYR A 153 1.63 -11.84 -3.25
C TYR A 153 1.61 -10.70 -4.26
N VAL A 154 2.75 -10.41 -4.89
CA VAL A 154 2.86 -9.36 -5.91
C VAL A 154 1.94 -9.65 -7.09
N ALA A 155 1.97 -10.88 -7.60
CA ALA A 155 1.18 -11.29 -8.76
C ALA A 155 -0.33 -11.34 -8.47
N LYS A 156 -0.76 -11.89 -7.33
CA LYS A 156 -2.18 -12.17 -7.06
C LYS A 156 -2.88 -11.10 -6.24
N THR A 157 -2.14 -10.35 -5.42
CA THR A 157 -2.73 -9.41 -4.45
C THR A 157 -2.33 -7.98 -4.77
N LEU A 158 -1.04 -7.64 -4.73
CA LEU A 158 -0.61 -6.25 -4.81
C LEU A 158 -1.01 -5.56 -6.13
N SER A 159 -0.85 -6.27 -7.25
CA SER A 159 -1.24 -5.76 -8.58
C SER A 159 -2.74 -5.47 -8.69
N LYS A 160 -3.57 -6.33 -8.08
CA LYS A 160 -5.02 -6.14 -8.01
C LYS A 160 -5.40 -4.98 -7.11
N GLU A 161 -4.77 -4.89 -5.93
CA GLU A 161 -5.01 -3.81 -4.98
C GLU A 161 -4.66 -2.44 -5.55
N LEU A 162 -3.60 -2.36 -6.36
CA LEU A 162 -3.27 -1.15 -7.11
C LEU A 162 -4.42 -0.75 -8.03
N ARG A 163 -4.89 -1.65 -8.91
CA ARG A 163 -5.97 -1.33 -9.87
C ARG A 163 -7.31 -1.00 -9.21
N GLN A 164 -7.53 -1.51 -8.01
CA GLN A 164 -8.77 -1.30 -7.26
C GLN A 164 -8.72 -0.08 -6.34
N ASP A 165 -7.63 0.68 -6.33
CA ASP A 165 -7.38 1.75 -5.36
C ASP A 165 -7.67 1.29 -3.92
N ALA A 166 -7.22 0.08 -3.57
CA ALA A 166 -7.53 -0.54 -2.29
C ALA A 166 -6.98 0.26 -1.10
N PRO A 167 -7.52 0.12 0.12
CA PRO A 167 -6.98 0.81 1.29
C PRO A 167 -5.49 0.52 1.52
N VAL A 168 -4.71 1.57 1.82
CA VAL A 168 -3.30 1.41 2.18
C VAL A 168 -3.16 0.71 3.53
N ARG A 169 -2.17 -0.18 3.65
CA ARG A 169 -1.92 -0.99 4.85
C ARG A 169 -0.79 -0.43 5.72
N GLY A 170 -0.74 -0.93 6.94
CA GLY A 170 0.38 -0.70 7.84
C GLY A 170 0.56 0.77 8.25
N PRO A 171 1.79 1.19 8.60
CA PRO A 171 2.07 2.55 9.06
C PRO A 171 1.75 3.64 8.02
N LEU A 172 1.72 3.30 6.73
CA LEU A 172 1.43 4.24 5.64
C LEU A 172 -0.06 4.59 5.54
N ALA A 173 -0.95 3.78 6.13
CA ALA A 173 -2.40 3.99 6.07
C ALA A 173 -2.86 5.34 6.63
N THR A 174 -2.12 5.91 7.58
CA THR A 174 -2.44 7.19 8.23
C THR A 174 -1.66 8.37 7.65
N GLN A 175 -0.77 8.14 6.66
CA GLN A 175 0.15 9.14 6.13
C GLN A 175 -0.38 9.82 4.85
N GLY A 176 -1.68 9.76 4.59
CA GLY A 176 -2.27 10.39 3.41
C GLY A 176 -3.75 10.10 3.21
N LYS A 177 -4.29 10.60 2.10
CA LYS A 177 -5.70 10.43 1.70
C LYS A 177 -5.84 9.64 0.39
N GLY A 178 -6.94 8.90 0.24
CA GLY A 178 -7.20 8.06 -0.93
C GLY A 178 -6.62 6.65 -0.78
N GLY A 179 -6.90 5.79 -1.75
CA GLY A 179 -6.43 4.42 -1.77
C GLY A 179 -5.01 4.27 -2.31
N LEU A 180 -4.63 3.02 -2.52
CA LEU A 180 -3.29 2.61 -2.93
C LEU A 180 -2.89 3.21 -4.27
N TYR A 181 -3.78 3.23 -5.26
CA TYR A 181 -3.48 3.81 -6.58
C TYR A 181 -3.11 5.28 -6.45
N ARG A 182 -3.97 6.08 -5.81
CA ARG A 182 -3.71 7.52 -5.66
C ARG A 182 -2.41 7.77 -4.89
N ARG A 183 -2.16 7.00 -3.83
CA ARG A 183 -0.94 7.12 -3.00
C ARG A 183 0.32 6.76 -3.78
N VAL A 184 0.28 5.69 -4.58
CA VAL A 184 1.39 5.24 -5.43
C VAL A 184 1.62 6.23 -6.58
N TYR A 185 0.57 6.77 -7.16
CA TYR A 185 0.67 7.82 -8.18
C TYR A 185 1.37 9.07 -7.66
N GLU A 186 0.97 9.57 -6.48
CA GLU A 186 1.63 10.71 -5.84
C GLU A 186 3.09 10.41 -5.47
N PHE A 187 3.37 9.20 -4.97
CA PHE A 187 4.72 8.73 -4.65
C PHE A 187 5.63 8.69 -5.89
N THR A 188 5.09 8.21 -7.02
CA THR A 188 5.84 7.97 -8.26
C THR A 188 6.53 9.24 -8.76
N TYR A 189 5.94 10.43 -8.59
CA TYR A 189 6.62 11.69 -8.95
C TYR A 189 7.98 11.87 -8.26
N THR A 190 8.05 11.55 -6.96
CA THR A 190 9.29 11.71 -6.18
C THR A 190 10.26 10.58 -6.48
N PHE A 191 9.74 9.37 -6.64
CA PHE A 191 10.49 8.16 -6.97
C PHE A 191 11.15 8.22 -8.36
N ALA A 192 10.44 8.79 -9.34
CA ALA A 192 10.88 8.95 -10.72
C ALA A 192 11.90 10.08 -10.92
N ARG A 193 12.09 10.92 -9.91
CA ARG A 193 12.97 12.09 -10.01
C ARG A 193 14.42 11.66 -9.76
N PRO A 194 15.37 12.04 -10.64
CA PRO A 194 16.79 11.76 -10.40
C PRO A 194 17.27 12.36 -9.08
N GLU A 195 18.20 11.65 -8.43
CA GLU A 195 18.76 12.10 -7.15
C GLU A 195 19.39 13.50 -7.28
N GLY A 196 19.14 14.35 -6.29
CA GLY A 196 19.61 15.74 -6.26
C GLY A 196 18.83 16.72 -7.14
N GLN A 197 17.93 16.26 -8.02
CA GLN A 197 17.09 17.15 -8.82
C GLN A 197 15.82 17.54 -8.07
N LYS A 198 15.31 18.75 -8.35
CA LYS A 198 14.06 19.26 -7.76
C LYS A 198 12.83 19.01 -8.63
N SER A 199 13.05 18.81 -9.93
CA SER A 199 12.01 18.68 -10.96
C SER A 199 12.09 17.31 -11.65
N LEU A 200 10.95 16.79 -12.10
CA LEU A 200 10.87 15.53 -12.84
C LEU A 200 11.09 15.78 -14.33
N PRO A 201 12.14 15.24 -14.96
CA PRO A 201 12.37 15.38 -16.40
C PRO A 201 11.17 14.88 -17.21
N LEU A 202 10.92 15.51 -18.36
CA LEU A 202 9.76 15.20 -19.19
C LEU A 202 9.72 13.73 -19.62
N ASP A 203 10.84 13.20 -20.12
CA ASP A 203 10.93 11.83 -20.62
C ASP A 203 10.64 10.80 -19.51
N SER A 204 11.13 11.07 -18.29
CA SER A 204 10.82 10.26 -17.12
C SER A 204 9.33 10.34 -16.77
N ALA A 205 8.75 11.55 -16.76
CA ALA A 205 7.32 11.71 -16.48
C ALA A 205 6.45 10.92 -17.48
N VAL A 206 6.76 11.02 -18.77
CA VAL A 206 6.07 10.28 -19.84
C VAL A 206 6.20 8.77 -19.64
N ALA A 207 7.41 8.26 -19.40
CA ALA A 207 7.63 6.83 -19.17
C ALA A 207 6.85 6.30 -17.95
N PHE A 208 6.83 7.05 -16.84
CA PHE A 208 6.06 6.63 -15.66
C PHE A 208 4.55 6.79 -15.85
N TRP A 209 4.08 7.74 -16.66
CA TRP A 209 2.66 7.82 -17.03
C TRP A 209 2.24 6.62 -17.88
N ASP A 210 3.05 6.22 -18.86
CA ASP A 210 2.81 5.00 -19.65
C ASP A 210 2.73 3.74 -18.76
N LEU A 211 3.47 3.73 -17.67
CA LEU A 211 3.46 2.63 -16.71
C LEU A 211 2.23 2.65 -15.79
N ILE A 212 1.93 3.80 -15.17
CA ILE A 212 0.96 3.86 -14.07
C ILE A 212 -0.47 4.20 -14.50
N ILE A 213 -0.67 5.03 -15.54
CA ILE A 213 -2.02 5.45 -15.96
C ILE A 213 -2.88 4.28 -16.43
N PRO A 214 -2.36 3.28 -17.17
CA PRO A 214 -3.14 2.09 -17.53
C PRO A 214 -3.60 1.25 -16.33
N CYS A 215 -3.07 1.51 -15.12
CA CYS A 215 -3.51 0.87 -13.89
C CYS A 215 -4.58 1.67 -13.15
N ALA A 216 -4.94 2.88 -13.61
CA ALA A 216 -5.95 3.70 -12.95
C ALA A 216 -7.32 3.00 -12.97
N PRO A 217 -8.12 3.09 -11.88
CA PRO A 217 -9.49 2.58 -11.89
C PRO A 217 -10.36 3.20 -12.99
N VAL A 218 -10.07 4.44 -13.37
CA VAL A 218 -10.77 5.22 -14.40
C VAL A 218 -10.25 5.00 -15.82
N PHE A 219 -9.22 4.16 -16.00
CA PHE A 219 -8.67 3.84 -17.31
C PHE A 219 -9.53 2.79 -18.02
N GLU A 220 -9.65 2.90 -19.34
CA GLU A 220 -10.43 1.97 -20.16
C GLU A 220 -10.04 0.50 -19.91
N GLY A 221 -11.04 -0.37 -19.80
CA GLY A 221 -10.83 -1.80 -19.49
C GLY A 221 -10.61 -2.11 -18.00
N ASN A 222 -10.44 -1.09 -17.14
CA ASN A 222 -10.50 -1.25 -15.69
C ASN A 222 -11.90 -0.90 -15.15
N HIS A 223 -12.13 -1.25 -13.89
CA HIS A 223 -13.36 -0.92 -13.16
C HIS A 223 -13.01 -0.40 -11.77
N ASP A 224 -13.74 0.62 -11.33
CA ASP A 224 -13.64 1.08 -9.95
C ASP A 224 -14.25 0.09 -8.96
N MET A 225 -14.17 0.40 -7.67
CA MET A 225 -14.72 -0.43 -6.59
C MET A 225 -16.25 -0.60 -6.65
N SER A 226 -16.96 0.28 -7.36
CA SER A 226 -18.40 0.20 -7.60
C SER A 226 -18.76 -0.61 -8.85
N GLY A 227 -17.76 -1.02 -9.64
CA GLY A 227 -17.92 -1.70 -10.92
C GLY A 227 -18.10 -0.76 -12.11
N THR A 228 -18.01 0.55 -11.90
CA THR A 228 -18.11 1.56 -12.96
C THR A 228 -16.90 1.43 -13.87
N PRO A 229 -17.08 1.24 -15.19
CA PRO A 229 -15.97 1.14 -16.12
C PRO A 229 -15.22 2.47 -16.23
N GLY A 230 -13.91 2.40 -16.45
CA GLY A 230 -13.11 3.57 -16.73
C GLY A 230 -13.43 4.20 -18.09
N GLU A 231 -13.46 5.54 -18.13
CA GLU A 231 -13.77 6.33 -19.33
C GLU A 231 -12.51 6.93 -19.97
N PHE A 232 -11.41 7.06 -19.22
CA PHE A 232 -10.17 7.63 -19.75
C PHE A 232 -9.44 6.60 -20.64
N SER A 233 -9.27 6.92 -21.91
CA SER A 233 -8.79 5.98 -22.92
C SER A 233 -7.28 6.05 -23.20
N GLN A 234 -6.73 5.01 -23.82
CA GLN A 234 -5.36 5.03 -24.34
C GLN A 234 -5.16 6.18 -25.35
N ARG A 235 -6.17 6.48 -26.17
CA ARG A 235 -6.15 7.62 -27.11
C ARG A 235 -5.90 8.94 -26.38
N GLN A 236 -6.58 9.20 -25.27
CA GLN A 236 -6.40 10.44 -24.51
C GLN A 236 -5.02 10.51 -23.86
N LEU A 237 -4.49 9.38 -23.37
CA LEU A 237 -3.11 9.30 -22.88
C LEU A 237 -2.08 9.57 -23.99
N ASP A 238 -2.30 9.03 -25.18
CA ASP A 238 -1.41 9.25 -26.33
C ASP A 238 -1.43 10.72 -26.79
N LEU A 239 -2.60 11.35 -26.84
CA LEU A 239 -2.74 12.78 -27.11
C LEU A 239 -1.99 13.63 -26.08
N TRP A 240 -2.06 13.27 -24.80
CA TRP A 240 -1.31 13.97 -23.73
C TRP A 240 0.20 13.90 -23.97
N LYS A 241 0.72 12.70 -24.28
CA LYS A 241 2.15 12.51 -24.56
C LYS A 241 2.60 13.26 -25.82
N GLU A 242 1.81 13.20 -26.88
CA GLU A 242 2.08 13.92 -28.14
C GLU A 242 2.15 15.44 -27.88
N TYR A 243 1.13 16.01 -27.23
CA TYR A 243 1.10 17.41 -26.83
C TYR A 243 2.36 17.81 -26.04
N LEU A 244 2.72 17.04 -25.02
CA LEU A 244 3.90 17.34 -24.21
C LEU A 244 5.19 17.30 -25.05
N SER A 245 5.33 16.32 -25.93
CA SER A 245 6.50 16.21 -26.80
C SER A 245 6.65 17.41 -27.75
N GLU A 246 5.54 17.93 -28.28
CA GLU A 246 5.53 19.07 -29.20
C GLU A 246 5.74 20.41 -28.48
N THR A 247 5.13 20.58 -27.30
CA THR A 247 4.96 21.90 -26.68
C THR A 247 5.85 22.14 -25.46
N MET A 248 6.25 21.08 -24.74
CA MET A 248 7.11 21.23 -23.56
C MET A 248 8.57 21.36 -23.92
N LYS A 249 9.02 20.85 -25.08
CA LYS A 249 10.42 20.97 -25.54
C LYS A 249 11.43 20.54 -24.46
N GLY A 250 11.14 19.45 -23.76
CA GLY A 250 11.98 18.93 -22.67
C GLY A 250 11.87 19.67 -21.33
N ARG A 251 10.95 20.63 -21.17
CA ARG A 251 10.67 21.26 -19.88
C ARG A 251 10.15 20.21 -18.88
N ALA A 252 10.70 20.25 -17.67
CA ALA A 252 10.35 19.34 -16.59
C ALA A 252 8.88 19.50 -16.14
N ILE A 253 8.29 18.39 -15.71
CA ILE A 253 6.93 18.35 -15.15
C ILE A 253 7.00 18.78 -13.69
N SER A 254 6.09 19.68 -13.30
CA SER A 254 5.94 20.12 -11.91
C SER A 254 5.15 19.10 -11.10
N LYS A 255 5.35 19.08 -9.77
CA LYS A 255 4.57 18.23 -8.86
C LYS A 255 3.07 18.53 -8.96
N ASP A 256 2.72 19.80 -9.12
CA ASP A 256 1.35 20.26 -9.22
C ASP A 256 0.69 19.74 -10.51
N THR A 257 1.36 19.87 -11.66
CA THR A 257 0.92 19.30 -12.94
C THR A 257 0.74 17.79 -12.85
N TRP A 258 1.72 17.07 -12.27
CA TRP A 258 1.62 15.63 -12.07
C TRP A 258 0.40 15.28 -11.21
N SER A 259 0.26 15.89 -10.04
CA SER A 259 -0.82 15.60 -9.10
C SER A 259 -2.20 15.92 -9.69
N LEU A 260 -2.38 17.08 -10.31
CA LEU A 260 -3.66 17.49 -10.87
C LEU A 260 -4.01 16.72 -12.15
N PHE A 261 -3.03 16.16 -12.87
CA PHE A 261 -3.34 15.27 -14.00
C PHE A 261 -4.13 14.03 -13.56
N LEU A 262 -3.93 13.50 -12.35
CA LEU A 262 -4.75 12.40 -11.83
C LEU A 262 -6.22 12.82 -11.65
N ASP A 263 -6.45 14.01 -11.13
CA ASP A 263 -7.80 14.53 -10.94
C ASP A 263 -8.46 14.86 -12.29
N PHE A 264 -7.68 15.33 -13.26
CA PHE A 264 -8.11 15.56 -14.63
C PHE A 264 -8.61 14.27 -15.30
N ILE A 265 -7.81 13.19 -15.33
CA ILE A 265 -8.23 11.92 -15.96
C ILE A 265 -9.45 11.27 -15.30
N THR A 266 -9.75 11.66 -14.05
CA THR A 266 -10.91 11.13 -13.31
C THR A 266 -12.21 11.82 -13.71
N GLN A 267 -12.13 13.02 -14.29
CA GLN A 267 -13.29 13.88 -14.53
C GLN A 267 -13.52 14.16 -16.01
N ILE A 268 -12.50 14.04 -16.87
CA ILE A 268 -12.56 14.47 -18.26
C ILE A 268 -13.35 13.49 -19.15
N ASN A 269 -14.21 14.03 -20.00
CA ASN A 269 -14.90 13.27 -21.05
C ASN A 269 -13.94 12.90 -22.19
N GLU A 270 -14.31 11.91 -22.99
CA GLU A 270 -13.53 11.45 -24.16
C GLU A 270 -13.20 12.59 -25.14
N ASP A 271 -14.14 13.52 -25.35
CA ASP A 271 -14.02 14.68 -26.25
C ASP A 271 -13.47 15.95 -25.59
N PHE A 272 -13.09 15.86 -24.31
CA PHE A 272 -12.61 16.98 -23.49
C PHE A 272 -13.62 18.13 -23.29
N SER A 273 -14.90 17.94 -23.62
CA SER A 273 -15.92 19.00 -23.66
C SER A 273 -16.28 19.59 -22.30
N ASN A 274 -16.07 18.84 -21.21
CA ASN A 274 -16.45 19.23 -19.86
C ASN A 274 -15.30 19.87 -19.05
N HIS A 275 -14.17 20.17 -19.69
CA HIS A 275 -13.07 20.87 -19.05
C HIS A 275 -13.43 22.35 -18.78
N ASP A 276 -13.22 22.79 -17.54
CA ASP A 276 -13.43 24.19 -17.13
C ASP A 276 -12.11 24.97 -17.20
N LEU A 277 -11.97 25.81 -18.24
CA LEU A 277 -10.79 26.67 -18.45
C LEU A 277 -10.66 27.79 -17.42
N ASP A 278 -11.74 28.14 -16.70
CA ASP A 278 -11.69 29.10 -15.60
C ASP A 278 -11.38 28.42 -14.26
N GLY A 279 -11.19 27.09 -14.27
CA GLY A 279 -10.79 26.28 -13.13
C GLY A 279 -9.35 26.56 -12.67
N ALA A 280 -9.02 26.12 -11.46
CA ALA A 280 -7.68 26.23 -10.90
C ALA A 280 -6.72 25.13 -11.41
N TRP A 281 -6.74 24.85 -12.71
CA TRP A 281 -5.88 23.87 -13.35
C TRP A 281 -4.50 24.46 -13.68
N PRO A 282 -3.44 23.63 -13.77
CA PRO A 282 -2.17 24.06 -14.32
C PRO A 282 -2.38 24.43 -15.80
N SER A 283 -1.81 25.55 -16.24
CA SER A 283 -1.95 26.01 -17.63
C SER A 283 -1.57 24.94 -18.66
N VAL A 284 -0.65 24.04 -18.31
CA VAL A 284 -0.27 22.89 -19.13
C VAL A 284 -1.47 22.02 -19.50
N ILE A 285 -2.38 21.77 -18.56
CA ILE A 285 -3.59 20.96 -18.76
C ILE A 285 -4.61 21.74 -19.59
N ASP A 286 -4.80 23.03 -19.32
CA ASP A 286 -5.70 23.90 -20.12
C ASP A 286 -5.26 23.99 -21.59
N ASP A 287 -3.96 24.22 -21.79
CA ASP A 287 -3.33 24.29 -23.11
C ASP A 287 -3.44 22.93 -23.83
N PHE A 288 -3.31 21.81 -23.10
CA PHE A 288 -3.50 20.46 -23.64
C PHE A 288 -4.91 20.25 -24.16
N VAL A 289 -5.94 20.57 -23.36
CA VAL A 289 -7.34 20.40 -23.79
C VAL A 289 -7.62 21.20 -25.06
N THR A 290 -7.17 22.46 -25.08
CA THR A 290 -7.31 23.32 -26.26
C THR A 290 -6.60 22.75 -27.48
N TRP A 291 -5.42 22.14 -27.29
CA TRP A 291 -4.66 21.49 -28.35
C TRP A 291 -5.36 20.21 -28.85
N ALA A 292 -5.86 19.36 -27.94
CA ALA A 292 -6.47 18.07 -28.26
C ALA A 292 -7.81 18.23 -29.02
N GLN A 293 -8.62 19.22 -28.65
CA GLN A 293 -9.87 19.56 -29.35
C GLN A 293 -9.59 20.02 -30.79
N LYS A 294 -8.58 20.89 -30.99
CA LYS A 294 -8.18 21.33 -32.33
C LYS A 294 -7.65 20.19 -33.19
N ARG A 295 -6.86 19.29 -32.60
CA ARG A 295 -6.31 18.10 -33.27
C ARG A 295 -7.43 17.16 -33.74
N SER A 296 -8.43 16.94 -32.90
CA SER A 296 -9.58 16.09 -33.23
C SER A 296 -10.42 16.69 -34.36
N ALA A 297 -10.74 17.99 -34.31
CA ALA A 297 -11.47 18.67 -35.38
C ALA A 297 -10.74 18.64 -36.73
N ALA A 298 -9.41 18.79 -36.73
CA ALA A 298 -8.60 18.72 -37.95
C ALA A 298 -8.60 17.32 -38.59
N ASN A 299 -8.64 16.25 -37.79
CA ASN A 299 -8.74 14.89 -38.31
C ASN A 299 -10.11 14.62 -38.93
N ASP A 300 -11.19 15.08 -38.29
CA ASP A 300 -12.57 14.91 -38.81
C ASP A 300 -12.76 15.63 -40.17
N GLU A 301 -12.15 16.80 -40.35
CA GLU A 301 -12.16 17.55 -41.62
C GLU A 301 -11.34 16.88 -42.73
N MET A 302 -10.33 16.08 -42.41
CA MET A 302 -9.51 15.35 -43.39
C MET A 302 -10.12 14.01 -43.82
N GLU A 303 -10.99 13.43 -43.00
CA GLU A 303 -11.71 12.17 -43.29
C GLU A 303 -13.07 12.39 -43.98
N SER A 304 -13.57 13.63 -44.00
CA SER A 304 -14.83 14.06 -44.65
C SER A 304 -14.64 14.45 -46.11
#